data_AF-A0A7S3B0B5-F1
#
_entry.id   AF-A0A7S3B0B5-F1
#
_cell.length_a   1.000
_cell.length_b   1.000
_cell.length_c   1.000
_cell.angle_alpha   90.00
_cell.angle_beta   90.00
_cell.angle_gamma   90.00
#
_symmetry.space_group_name_H-M   'P 1'
#
loop_
_entity.id
_entity.type
_entity.pdbx_description
1 polymer ?
#
loop_
_entity_poly.entity_id
_entity_poly.type
_entity_poly.pdbx_seq_one_letter_code
_entity_poly.pdbx_strand_id
1 'polypeptide(L)'
;WRSPESRWREEWLRIQTGQEISATDGSAAAAGEGAASDVAYIIDNPVNHVAARVALLRPGEKCSGAFSVVANHLSNNHLMEQVRIAGGAYGCWCYLDTRSGGLCLQSYRDPNLSETADVFRSAAAVLVEAPTDEQLEQAIVGTIGEMDAPLPPAAKGYRATMWRLLGATTAVRQQYRDSVLSTSHEAFAAFAARLSHVTPRMRVAAFGSADAVKAASATHAPEGAEAAPREWDVKVL
;
A
#
# COMPACT_ATOMS: atom_id res chain seq x y z
N TRP A 1 30.78 -5.94 38.87
CA TRP A 1 30.15 -4.88 38.05
C TRP A 1 30.80 -4.90 36.68
N ARG A 2 30.18 -5.55 35.68
CA ARG A 2 30.59 -5.43 34.27
C ARG A 2 29.88 -4.20 33.69
N SER A 3 30.58 -3.38 32.91
CA SER A 3 30.02 -2.14 32.38
C SER A 3 28.81 -2.45 31.47
N PRO A 4 27.82 -1.53 31.39
CA PRO A 4 26.64 -1.70 30.53
C PRO A 4 26.96 -2.03 29.06
N GLU A 5 28.16 -1.69 28.58
CA GLU A 5 28.62 -1.91 27.20
C GLU A 5 28.87 -3.38 26.85
N SER A 6 29.21 -4.25 27.82
CA SER A 6 29.52 -5.66 27.52
C SER A 6 28.28 -6.47 27.15
N ARG A 7 27.11 -6.09 27.68
CA ARG A 7 25.85 -6.81 27.47
C ARG A 7 25.34 -6.64 26.03
N TRP A 8 25.36 -5.40 25.53
CA TRP A 8 24.97 -5.10 24.16
C TRP A 8 25.90 -5.73 23.12
N ARG A 9 27.20 -5.79 23.42
CA ARG A 9 28.19 -6.35 22.49
C ARG A 9 28.06 -7.86 22.32
N GLU A 10 27.75 -8.59 23.40
CA GLU A 10 27.48 -10.04 23.35
C GLU A 10 26.15 -10.34 22.63
N GLU A 11 25.13 -9.50 22.86
CA GLU A 11 23.82 -9.63 22.20
C GLU A 11 23.88 -9.32 20.70
N TRP A 12 24.66 -8.31 20.30
CA TRP A 12 24.96 -8.00 18.89
C TRP A 12 25.72 -9.13 18.17
N LEU A 13 26.67 -9.79 18.85
CA LEU A 13 27.42 -10.91 18.27
C LEU A 13 26.53 -12.14 18.08
N ARG A 14 25.61 -12.42 19.03
CA ARG A 14 24.62 -13.51 18.90
C ARG A 14 23.71 -13.36 17.68
N ILE A 15 23.28 -12.13 17.39
CA ILE A 15 22.46 -11.82 16.21
C ILE A 15 23.24 -12.05 14.91
N GLN A 16 24.55 -11.79 14.89
CA GLN A 16 25.38 -12.01 13.70
C GLN A 16 25.78 -13.47 13.46
N THR A 17 25.92 -14.28 14.51
CA THR A 17 26.36 -15.68 14.41
C THR A 17 25.23 -16.68 14.17
N GLY A 18 23.98 -16.22 14.02
CA GLY A 18 22.84 -17.08 13.67
C GLY A 18 22.45 -18.10 14.74
N GLN A 19 22.78 -17.86 16.02
CA GLN A 19 22.19 -18.65 17.09
C GLN A 19 20.74 -18.20 17.30
N GLU A 20 19.80 -19.11 17.04
CA GLU A 20 18.36 -18.89 17.07
C GLU A 20 17.93 -18.19 18.36
N ILE A 21 17.33 -17.01 18.19
CA ILE A 21 16.48 -16.39 19.19
C ILE A 21 15.18 -17.21 19.13
N SER A 22 14.89 -18.02 20.15
CA SER A 22 13.63 -18.75 20.18
C SER A 22 12.49 -17.76 20.07
N ALA A 23 11.71 -17.87 19.00
CA ALA A 23 10.53 -17.06 18.77
C ALA A 23 9.46 -17.44 19.79
N THR A 24 9.51 -16.83 20.97
CA THR A 24 8.39 -16.77 21.89
C THR A 24 8.02 -15.30 22.06
N ASP A 25 6.77 -15.02 21.69
CA ASP A 25 6.00 -13.80 21.95
C ASP A 25 6.21 -12.59 21.02
N GLY A 26 6.60 -12.86 19.77
CA GLY A 26 6.21 -12.01 18.65
C GLY A 26 4.89 -12.50 18.08
N SER A 27 3.78 -12.23 18.76
CA SER A 27 2.43 -12.38 18.20
C SER A 27 2.33 -11.46 16.98
N ALA A 28 2.77 -11.94 15.82
CA ALA A 28 2.16 -11.57 14.57
C ALA A 28 0.71 -11.98 14.75
N ALA A 29 -0.13 -11.01 15.10
CA ALA A 29 -1.56 -11.15 15.02
C ALA A 29 -1.84 -11.56 13.57
N ALA A 30 -1.97 -12.88 13.36
CA ALA A 30 -2.64 -13.42 12.22
C ALA A 30 -3.99 -12.71 12.23
N ALA A 31 -4.15 -11.75 11.31
CA ALA A 31 -5.44 -11.14 11.07
C ALA A 31 -6.38 -12.31 10.83
N GLY A 32 -7.29 -12.53 11.77
CA GLY A 32 -8.12 -13.72 11.81
C GLY A 32 -8.83 -13.93 10.46
N GLU A 33 -9.01 -15.19 10.11
CA GLU A 33 -9.78 -15.65 8.94
C GLU A 33 -11.29 -15.41 9.11
N GLY A 34 -11.66 -14.26 9.67
CA GLY A 34 -13.01 -13.70 9.63
C GLY A 34 -13.09 -12.62 8.56
N ALA A 35 -14.23 -12.50 7.89
CA ALA A 35 -14.53 -11.36 7.04
C ALA A 35 -14.65 -10.08 7.90
N ALA A 36 -13.53 -9.49 8.32
CA ALA A 36 -13.53 -8.22 9.05
C ALA A 36 -14.17 -7.12 8.18
N SER A 37 -15.25 -6.53 8.66
CA SER A 37 -15.94 -5.44 7.99
C SER A 37 -15.01 -4.25 7.72
N ASP A 38 -15.37 -3.43 6.74
CA ASP A 38 -14.74 -2.13 6.56
C ASP A 38 -15.03 -1.26 7.80
N VAL A 39 -14.09 -0.41 8.21
CA VAL A 39 -14.19 0.36 9.46
C VAL A 39 -14.34 1.84 9.15
N ALA A 40 -15.27 2.53 9.82
CA ALA A 40 -15.43 3.98 9.69
C ALA A 40 -15.28 4.66 11.05
N TYR A 41 -14.46 5.70 11.12
CA TYR A 41 -14.28 6.53 12.30
C TYR A 41 -14.98 7.87 12.10
N ILE A 42 -15.91 8.20 12.99
CA ILE A 42 -16.59 9.49 13.00
C ILE A 42 -15.65 10.54 13.59
N ILE A 43 -15.39 11.60 12.82
CA ILE A 43 -14.67 12.80 13.25
C ILE A 43 -15.43 14.05 12.81
N ASP A 44 -15.26 15.16 13.53
CA ASP A 44 -15.83 16.45 13.12
C ASP A 44 -14.94 17.11 12.04
N ASN A 45 -15.14 16.70 10.79
CA ASN A 45 -14.41 17.21 9.63
C ASN A 45 -15.34 17.25 8.41
N PRO A 46 -15.39 18.35 7.64
CA PRO A 46 -16.21 18.44 6.43
C PRO A 46 -15.73 17.56 5.27
N VAL A 47 -14.55 16.94 5.37
CA VAL A 47 -13.98 16.08 4.33
C VAL A 47 -13.50 14.75 4.91
N ASN A 48 -13.44 13.74 4.06
CA ASN A 48 -13.11 12.37 4.42
C ASN A 48 -11.64 12.04 4.13
N HIS A 49 -11.17 10.98 4.77
CA HIS A 49 -9.91 10.32 4.49
C HIS A 49 -10.18 8.83 4.38
N VAL A 50 -10.01 8.27 3.18
CA VAL A 50 -10.29 6.85 2.91
C VAL A 50 -8.97 6.15 2.62
N ALA A 51 -8.74 5.01 3.27
CA ALA A 51 -7.57 4.17 3.03
C ALA A 51 -8.01 2.72 2.84
N ALA A 52 -7.51 2.09 1.80
CA ALA A 52 -7.63 0.66 1.59
C ALA A 52 -6.27 -0.02 1.69
N ARG A 53 -6.26 -1.24 2.24
CA ARG A 53 -5.07 -2.09 2.24
C ARG A 53 -5.42 -3.53 1.92
N VAL A 54 -4.55 -4.17 1.15
CA VAL A 54 -4.63 -5.60 0.87
C VAL A 54 -3.24 -6.22 0.82
N ALA A 55 -3.10 -7.44 1.34
CA ALA A 55 -1.86 -8.21 1.20
C ALA A 55 -1.76 -8.73 -0.25
N LEU A 56 -0.98 -8.03 -1.08
CA LEU A 56 -0.76 -8.41 -2.46
C LEU A 56 0.27 -9.55 -2.56
N LEU A 57 1.35 -9.47 -1.78
CA LEU A 57 2.38 -10.50 -1.73
C LEU A 57 2.16 -11.44 -0.54
N ARG A 58 2.63 -12.68 -0.67
CA ARG A 58 2.67 -13.63 0.44
C ARG A 58 3.82 -13.28 1.40
N PRO A 59 3.71 -13.61 2.70
CA PRO A 59 4.81 -13.45 3.64
C PRO A 59 6.10 -14.11 3.13
N GLY A 60 7.20 -13.37 3.12
CA GLY A 60 8.51 -13.84 2.67
C GLY A 60 8.71 -13.89 1.15
N GLU A 61 7.68 -13.57 0.35
CA GLU A 61 7.82 -13.50 -1.09
C GLU A 61 8.61 -12.26 -1.52
N LYS A 62 9.59 -12.45 -2.41
CA LYS A 62 10.34 -11.33 -2.98
C LYS A 62 9.51 -10.60 -4.02
N CYS A 63 9.38 -9.29 -3.87
CA CYS A 63 8.72 -8.43 -4.85
C CYS A 63 9.69 -8.02 -5.95
N SER A 64 9.26 -8.13 -7.21
CA SER A 64 9.91 -7.40 -8.31
C SER A 64 9.62 -5.91 -8.20
N GLY A 65 10.59 -5.06 -8.54
CA GLY A 65 10.39 -3.61 -8.65
C GLY A 65 9.37 -3.23 -9.72
N ALA A 66 9.11 -4.12 -10.68
CA ALA A 66 8.04 -3.95 -11.66
C ALA A 66 6.66 -3.73 -11.03
N PHE A 67 6.37 -4.35 -9.88
CA PHE A 67 5.07 -4.13 -9.21
C PHE A 67 4.94 -2.75 -8.58
N SER A 68 6.06 -2.10 -8.23
CA SER A 68 6.04 -0.70 -7.82
C SER A 68 5.78 0.24 -8.99
N VAL A 69 6.24 -0.11 -10.20
CA VAL A 69 5.88 0.62 -11.43
C VAL A 69 4.37 0.54 -11.70
N VAL A 70 3.77 -0.64 -11.58
CA VAL A 70 2.32 -0.80 -11.74
C VAL A 70 1.54 -0.02 -10.68
N ALA A 71 2.00 -0.03 -9.41
CA ALA A 71 1.38 0.77 -8.35
C ALA A 71 1.49 2.28 -8.61
N ASN A 72 2.65 2.76 -9.10
CA ASN A 72 2.84 4.15 -9.51
C ASN A 72 1.92 4.53 -10.68
N HIS A 73 1.76 3.64 -11.66
CA HIS A 73 0.81 3.84 -12.77
C HIS A 73 -0.63 3.96 -12.27
N LEU A 74 -1.09 3.06 -11.37
CA LEU A 74 -2.41 3.15 -10.75
C LEU A 74 -2.60 4.48 -10.00
N SER A 75 -1.57 4.92 -9.27
CA SER A 75 -1.59 6.17 -8.52
C SER A 75 -1.77 7.38 -9.43
N ASN A 76 -0.95 7.46 -10.49
CA ASN A 76 -0.84 8.67 -11.31
C ASN A 76 -1.83 8.73 -12.49
N ASN A 77 -2.48 7.62 -12.80
CA ASN A 77 -3.55 7.56 -13.81
C ASN A 77 -4.88 7.32 -13.13
N HIS A 78 -5.26 6.06 -12.93
CA HIS A 78 -6.60 5.67 -12.48
C HIS A 78 -7.10 6.43 -11.23
N LEU A 79 -6.31 6.50 -10.16
CA LEU A 79 -6.73 7.21 -8.94
C LEU A 79 -6.79 8.73 -9.17
N MET A 80 -5.82 9.29 -9.86
CA MET A 80 -5.81 10.73 -10.19
C MET A 80 -7.04 11.11 -11.02
N GLU A 81 -7.44 10.29 -11.98
CA GLU A 81 -8.63 10.52 -12.79
C GLU A 81 -9.92 10.35 -11.97
N GLN A 82 -10.09 9.20 -11.32
CA GLN A 82 -11.37 8.85 -10.69
C GLN A 82 -11.57 9.51 -9.33
N VAL A 83 -10.57 9.49 -8.45
CA VAL A 83 -10.69 9.99 -7.07
C VAL A 83 -10.50 11.51 -7.02
N ARG A 84 -9.53 12.04 -7.76
CA ARG A 84 -9.20 13.48 -7.71
C ARG A 84 -9.94 14.29 -8.76
N ILE A 85 -9.79 13.99 -10.04
CA ILE A 85 -10.33 14.84 -11.11
C ILE A 85 -11.86 14.72 -11.17
N ALA A 86 -12.38 13.50 -11.24
CA ALA A 86 -13.82 13.26 -11.28
C ALA A 86 -14.46 13.34 -9.88
N GLY A 87 -13.84 12.70 -8.88
CA GLY A 87 -14.35 12.64 -7.51
C GLY A 87 -14.14 13.90 -6.67
N GLY A 88 -13.23 14.80 -7.06
CA GLY A 88 -13.01 16.08 -6.37
C GLY A 88 -12.17 16.01 -5.09
N ALA A 89 -11.54 14.86 -4.78
CA ALA A 89 -10.62 14.76 -3.64
C ALA A 89 -9.36 15.64 -3.84
N TYR A 90 -8.78 16.15 -2.75
CA TYR A 90 -7.54 16.96 -2.86
C TYR A 90 -6.33 16.13 -3.28
N GLY A 91 -6.27 14.84 -2.89
CA GLY A 91 -5.14 13.99 -3.21
C GLY A 91 -5.48 12.51 -3.09
N CYS A 92 -4.74 11.69 -3.83
CA CYS A 92 -4.87 10.25 -3.83
C CYS A 92 -3.53 9.60 -4.17
N TRP A 93 -3.26 8.44 -3.57
CA TRP A 93 -2.01 7.70 -3.81
C TRP A 93 -2.24 6.19 -3.78
N CYS A 94 -1.43 5.48 -4.57
CA CYS A 94 -1.28 4.04 -4.51
C CYS A 94 0.21 3.70 -4.34
N TYR A 95 0.54 2.85 -3.38
CA TYR A 95 1.91 2.34 -3.24
C TYR A 95 1.92 0.92 -2.71
N LEU A 96 2.94 0.17 -3.12
CA LEU A 96 3.21 -1.18 -2.64
C LEU A 96 4.36 -1.13 -1.64
N ASP A 97 4.09 -1.54 -0.40
CA ASP A 97 5.16 -1.85 0.55
C ASP A 97 5.78 -3.19 0.15
N THR A 98 6.94 -3.15 -0.52
CA THR A 98 7.65 -4.34 -1.02
C THR A 98 8.23 -5.22 0.08
N ARG A 99 8.28 -4.74 1.32
CA ARG A 99 8.74 -5.51 2.48
C ARG A 99 7.60 -6.25 3.15
N SER A 100 6.48 -5.56 3.36
CA SER A 100 5.29 -6.16 3.97
C SER A 100 4.42 -6.90 2.96
N GLY A 101 4.60 -6.63 1.66
CA GLY A 101 3.74 -7.10 0.58
C GLY A 101 2.36 -6.44 0.53
N GLY A 102 2.15 -5.35 1.26
CA GLY A 102 0.86 -4.67 1.35
C GLY A 102 0.71 -3.62 0.26
N LEU A 103 -0.34 -3.74 -0.56
CA LEU A 103 -0.79 -2.67 -1.45
C LEU A 103 -1.69 -1.72 -0.65
N CYS A 104 -1.37 -0.44 -0.68
CA CYS A 104 -2.11 0.63 0.01
C CYS A 104 -2.66 1.62 -1.02
N LEU A 105 -3.94 1.94 -0.92
CA LEU A 105 -4.62 2.98 -1.70
C LEU A 105 -5.21 3.99 -0.73
N GLN A 106 -5.07 5.29 -1.00
CA GLN A 106 -5.48 6.33 -0.07
C GLN A 106 -6.05 7.53 -0.81
N SER A 107 -7.01 8.21 -0.19
CA SER A 107 -7.51 9.53 -0.57
C SER A 107 -7.37 10.51 0.60
N TYR A 108 -7.27 11.80 0.27
CA TYR A 108 -7.02 12.86 1.23
C TYR A 108 -7.89 14.07 0.92
N ARG A 109 -8.63 14.53 1.95
CA ARG A 109 -9.66 15.57 1.84
C ARG A 109 -10.63 15.26 0.71
N ASP A 110 -11.23 14.09 0.83
CA ASP A 110 -12.12 13.49 -0.15
C ASP A 110 -13.57 13.83 0.21
N PRO A 111 -14.37 14.42 -0.69
CA PRO A 111 -15.79 14.63 -0.42
C PRO A 111 -16.58 13.32 -0.39
N ASN A 112 -16.05 12.24 -0.99
CA ASN A 112 -16.71 10.94 -1.11
C ASN A 112 -16.16 9.94 -0.10
N LEU A 113 -16.85 8.80 0.04
CA LEU A 113 -16.44 7.73 0.95
C LEU A 113 -16.65 6.36 0.31
N SER A 114 -17.91 6.00 0.01
CA SER A 114 -18.23 4.70 -0.58
C SER A 114 -17.75 4.60 -2.02
N GLU A 115 -17.91 5.67 -2.79
CA GLU A 115 -17.48 5.82 -4.18
C GLU A 115 -15.97 5.57 -4.28
N THR A 116 -15.18 6.23 -3.43
CA THR A 116 -13.73 6.05 -3.38
C THR A 116 -13.34 4.63 -3.00
N ALA A 117 -14.04 4.04 -2.04
CA ALA A 117 -13.82 2.63 -1.67
C ALA A 117 -14.13 1.67 -2.83
N ASP A 118 -15.10 1.98 -3.68
CA ASP A 118 -15.43 1.21 -4.88
C ASP A 118 -14.36 1.37 -5.97
N VAL A 119 -13.85 2.59 -6.17
CA VAL A 119 -12.68 2.86 -7.04
C VAL A 119 -11.47 2.04 -6.58
N PHE A 120 -11.21 1.93 -5.28
CA PHE A 120 -10.11 1.10 -4.78
C PHE A 120 -10.29 -0.38 -5.10
N ARG A 121 -11.53 -0.89 -5.05
CA ARG A 121 -11.83 -2.31 -5.36
C ARG A 121 -11.86 -2.59 -6.86
N SER A 122 -12.11 -1.59 -7.71
CA SER A 122 -12.10 -1.73 -9.17
C SER A 122 -10.71 -1.68 -9.80
N ALA A 123 -9.67 -1.31 -9.03
CA ALA A 123 -8.30 -1.14 -9.52
C ALA A 123 -7.74 -2.35 -10.30
N ALA A 124 -8.15 -3.59 -9.97
CA ALA A 124 -7.73 -4.78 -10.72
C ALA A 124 -8.31 -4.82 -12.15
N ALA A 125 -9.56 -4.38 -12.33
CA ALA A 125 -10.25 -4.43 -13.61
C ALA A 125 -9.63 -3.45 -14.63
N VAL A 126 -9.16 -2.30 -14.14
CA VAL A 126 -8.53 -1.26 -14.97
C VAL A 126 -7.17 -1.71 -15.52
N LEU A 127 -6.48 -2.61 -14.80
CA LEU A 127 -5.20 -3.17 -15.24
C LEU A 127 -5.33 -4.33 -16.23
N VAL A 128 -6.55 -4.73 -16.60
CA VAL A 128 -6.77 -5.74 -17.65
C VAL A 128 -6.36 -5.20 -19.01
N GLU A 129 -6.62 -3.91 -19.24
CA GLU A 129 -6.11 -3.22 -20.43
C GLU A 129 -4.66 -2.82 -20.19
N ALA A 130 -3.79 -3.23 -21.10
CA ALA A 130 -2.38 -2.87 -21.01
C ALA A 130 -2.21 -1.35 -21.20
N PRO A 131 -1.31 -0.71 -20.44
CA PRO A 131 -0.98 0.69 -20.67
C PRO A 131 -0.38 0.87 -22.06
N THR A 132 -0.39 2.10 -22.57
CA THR A 132 0.41 2.45 -23.75
C THR A 132 1.91 2.41 -23.42
N ASP A 133 2.76 2.27 -24.43
CA ASP A 133 4.23 2.35 -24.25
C ASP A 133 4.66 3.64 -23.54
N GLU A 134 4.01 4.77 -23.88
CA GLU A 134 4.26 6.06 -23.24
C GLU A 134 3.87 6.05 -21.75
N GLN A 135 2.71 5.50 -21.40
CA GLN A 135 2.27 5.38 -20.02
C GLN A 135 3.17 4.44 -19.20
N LEU A 136 3.66 3.36 -19.82
CA LEU A 136 4.63 2.47 -19.22
C LEU A 136 5.96 3.19 -18.95
N GLU A 137 6.49 3.91 -19.93
CA GLU A 137 7.72 4.70 -19.78
C GLU A 137 7.57 5.75 -18.68
N GLN A 138 6.46 6.50 -18.67
CA GLN A 138 6.16 7.49 -17.64
C GLN A 138 6.10 6.88 -16.24
N ALA A 139 5.49 5.68 -16.09
CA ALA A 139 5.44 4.99 -14.81
C ALA A 139 6.84 4.52 -14.34
N ILE A 140 7.68 4.04 -15.27
CA ILE A 140 9.08 3.68 -14.97
C ILE A 140 9.85 4.92 -14.52
N VAL A 141 9.76 6.03 -15.27
CA VAL A 141 10.43 7.29 -14.96
C VAL A 141 9.95 7.84 -13.62
N GLY A 142 8.64 7.81 -13.35
CA GLY A 142 8.06 8.22 -12.07
C GLY A 142 8.62 7.41 -10.89
N THR A 143 8.70 6.09 -11.06
CA THR A 143 9.26 5.18 -10.04
C THR A 143 10.76 5.45 -9.80
N ILE A 144 11.55 5.67 -10.86
CA ILE A 144 12.96 6.03 -10.73
C ILE A 144 13.13 7.41 -10.09
N GLY A 145 12.26 8.37 -10.42
CA GLY A 145 12.26 9.70 -9.84
C GLY A 145 12.06 9.68 -8.32
N GLU A 146 11.16 8.82 -7.82
CA GLU A 146 10.96 8.60 -6.39
C GLU A 146 12.21 7.99 -5.72
N MET A 147 12.87 7.03 -6.37
CA MET A 147 14.09 6.39 -5.86
C MET A 147 15.26 7.37 -5.76
N ASP A 148 15.41 8.24 -6.76
CA ASP A 148 16.54 9.15 -6.95
C ASP A 148 16.27 10.56 -6.40
N ALA A 149 15.14 10.75 -5.70
CA ALA A 149 14.77 12.02 -5.13
C ALA A 149 15.93 12.64 -4.30
N PRO A 150 16.21 13.95 -4.48
CA PRO A 150 17.31 14.60 -3.79
C PRO A 150 17.04 14.65 -2.28
N LEU A 151 18.02 14.21 -1.50
CA LEU A 151 17.91 14.18 -0.04
C LEU A 151 18.91 15.14 0.64
N PRO A 152 18.49 15.83 1.71
CA PRO A 152 19.42 16.55 2.57
C PRO A 152 20.40 15.59 3.29
N PRO A 153 21.56 16.07 3.78
CA PRO A 153 22.58 15.21 4.39
C PRO A 153 22.05 14.31 5.52
N ALA A 154 21.20 14.84 6.40
CA ALA A 154 20.60 14.06 7.48
C ALA A 154 19.74 12.89 6.97
N ALA A 155 18.92 13.14 5.94
CA ALA A 155 18.09 12.10 5.32
C ALA A 155 18.92 11.05 4.57
N LYS A 156 20.05 11.45 3.94
CA LYS A 156 21.01 10.50 3.36
C LYS A 156 21.60 9.58 4.42
N GLY A 157 22.02 10.14 5.56
CA GLY A 157 22.54 9.37 6.70
C GLY A 157 21.51 8.39 7.24
N TYR A 158 20.27 8.85 7.46
CA TYR A 158 19.17 8.00 7.91
C TYR A 158 18.88 6.85 6.92
N ARG A 159 18.77 7.16 5.62
CA ARG A 159 18.53 6.15 4.57
C ARG A 159 19.66 5.12 4.52
N ALA A 160 20.92 5.53 4.64
CA ALA A 160 22.06 4.63 4.70
C ALA A 160 22.04 3.71 5.94
N THR A 161 21.66 4.25 7.10
CA THR A 161 21.46 3.46 8.33
C THR A 161 20.35 2.43 8.14
N MET A 162 19.20 2.84 7.58
CA MET A 162 18.10 1.93 7.29
C MET A 162 18.52 0.83 6.32
N TRP A 163 19.26 1.14 5.25
CA TRP A 163 19.77 0.11 4.35
C TRP A 163 20.65 -0.91 5.06
N ARG A 164 21.51 -0.48 5.99
CA ARG A 164 22.36 -1.37 6.77
C ARG A 164 21.55 -2.26 7.72
N LEU A 165 20.61 -1.68 8.46
CA LEU A 165 19.76 -2.42 9.41
C LEU A 165 18.84 -3.43 8.70
N LEU A 166 18.41 -3.11 7.48
CA LEU A 166 17.49 -3.92 6.70
C LEU A 166 18.18 -4.89 5.73
N GLY A 167 19.51 -4.94 5.72
CA GLY A 167 20.27 -5.78 4.79
C GLY A 167 20.12 -5.40 3.31
N ALA A 168 19.68 -4.18 3.01
CA ALA A 168 19.51 -3.68 1.65
C ALA A 168 20.88 -3.26 1.07
N THR A 169 21.71 -4.25 0.72
CA THR A 169 23.04 -4.04 0.14
C THR A 169 22.96 -3.31 -1.20
N THR A 170 24.08 -2.74 -1.65
CA THR A 170 24.15 -2.11 -2.98
C THR A 170 23.71 -3.07 -4.09
N ALA A 171 24.10 -4.34 -4.02
CA ALA A 171 23.68 -5.35 -4.99
C ALA A 171 22.16 -5.59 -4.99
N VAL A 172 21.54 -5.69 -3.81
CA VAL A 172 20.08 -5.86 -3.69
C VAL A 172 19.34 -4.64 -4.24
N ARG A 173 19.81 -3.43 -3.93
CA ARG A 173 19.21 -2.19 -4.45
C ARG A 173 19.39 -2.07 -5.97
N GLN A 174 20.54 -2.49 -6.50
CA GLN A 174 20.79 -2.49 -7.94
C GLN A 174 19.87 -3.48 -8.65
N GLN A 175 19.76 -4.71 -8.16
CA GLN A 175 18.82 -5.71 -8.71
C GLN A 175 17.37 -5.20 -8.72
N TYR A 176 16.96 -4.52 -7.64
CA TYR A 176 15.64 -3.89 -7.58
C TYR A 176 15.49 -2.80 -8.65
N ARG A 177 16.48 -1.92 -8.80
CA ARG A 177 16.48 -0.87 -9.85
C ARG A 177 16.41 -1.48 -11.25
N ASP A 178 17.20 -2.51 -11.52
CA ASP A 178 17.22 -3.20 -12.81
C ASP A 178 15.83 -3.77 -13.12
N SER A 179 15.15 -4.34 -12.12
CA SER A 179 13.78 -4.85 -12.27
C SER A 179 12.72 -3.75 -12.49
N VAL A 180 12.94 -2.53 -12.01
CA VAL A 180 12.09 -1.36 -12.32
C VAL A 180 12.29 -0.96 -13.78
N LEU A 181 13.55 -0.83 -14.21
CA LEU A 181 13.91 -0.40 -15.57
C LEU A 181 13.51 -1.44 -16.64
N SER A 182 13.48 -2.72 -16.29
CA SER A 182 13.08 -3.81 -17.18
C SER A 182 11.58 -4.14 -17.12
N THR A 183 10.74 -3.23 -16.60
CA THR A 183 9.30 -3.49 -16.49
C THR A 183 8.66 -3.61 -17.88
N SER A 184 7.79 -4.60 -18.06
CA SER A 184 7.04 -4.86 -19.29
C SER A 184 5.54 -4.87 -19.05
N HIS A 185 4.75 -4.87 -20.13
CA HIS A 185 3.29 -5.03 -20.07
C HIS A 185 2.84 -6.31 -19.34
N GLU A 186 3.64 -7.38 -19.36
CA GLU A 186 3.34 -8.62 -18.65
C GLU A 186 3.26 -8.41 -17.13
N ALA A 187 4.02 -7.44 -16.58
CA ALA A 187 3.96 -7.10 -15.17
C ALA A 187 2.59 -6.53 -14.77
N PHE A 188 1.92 -5.80 -15.66
CA PHE A 188 0.58 -5.25 -15.44
C PHE A 188 -0.45 -6.37 -15.37
N ALA A 189 -0.42 -7.29 -16.32
CA ALA A 189 -1.30 -8.47 -16.32
C ALA A 189 -1.07 -9.35 -15.08
N ALA A 190 0.18 -9.60 -14.71
CA ALA A 190 0.53 -10.38 -13.51
C ALA A 190 0.04 -9.70 -12.22
N PHE A 191 0.19 -8.37 -12.13
CA PHE A 191 -0.30 -7.59 -11.00
C PHE A 191 -1.83 -7.59 -10.94
N ALA A 192 -2.51 -7.40 -12.08
CA ALA A 192 -3.97 -7.41 -12.19
C ALA A 192 -4.57 -8.75 -11.75
N ALA A 193 -4.03 -9.86 -12.27
CA ALA A 193 -4.44 -11.21 -11.90
C ALA A 193 -4.26 -11.45 -10.40
N ARG A 194 -3.16 -10.96 -9.83
CA ARG A 194 -2.92 -11.10 -8.40
C ARG A 194 -3.86 -10.25 -7.57
N LEU A 195 -4.06 -8.99 -7.96
CA LEU A 195 -4.93 -8.06 -7.25
C LEU A 195 -6.37 -8.56 -7.25
N SER A 196 -6.89 -9.04 -8.39
CA SER A 196 -8.26 -9.56 -8.48
C SER A 196 -8.52 -10.72 -7.50
N HIS A 197 -7.54 -11.62 -7.30
CA HIS A 197 -7.64 -12.71 -6.33
C HIS A 197 -7.66 -12.23 -4.87
N VAL A 198 -7.05 -11.09 -4.56
CA VAL A 198 -6.96 -10.57 -3.19
C VAL A 198 -7.93 -9.43 -2.89
N THR A 199 -8.55 -8.80 -3.91
CA THR A 199 -9.55 -7.74 -3.76
C THR A 199 -10.67 -8.08 -2.77
N PRO A 200 -11.23 -9.31 -2.72
CA PRO A 200 -12.23 -9.67 -1.70
C PRO A 200 -11.73 -9.57 -0.26
N ARG A 201 -10.40 -9.62 -0.04
CA ARG A 201 -9.74 -9.48 1.26
C ARG A 201 -9.27 -8.04 1.53
N MET A 202 -9.48 -7.11 0.60
CA MET A 202 -9.14 -5.70 0.78
C MET A 202 -10.01 -5.12 1.89
N ARG A 203 -9.37 -4.45 2.84
CA ARG A 203 -10.02 -3.76 3.95
C ARG A 203 -9.94 -2.26 3.75
N VAL A 204 -11.04 -1.58 4.00
CA VAL A 204 -11.14 -0.13 3.95
C VAL A 204 -11.29 0.42 5.37
N ALA A 205 -10.55 1.48 5.66
CA ALA A 205 -10.72 2.31 6.83
C ALA A 205 -11.01 3.75 6.36
N ALA A 206 -12.06 4.36 6.90
CA ALA A 206 -12.44 5.73 6.58
C ALA A 206 -12.49 6.60 7.84
N PHE A 207 -12.16 7.87 7.70
CA PHE A 207 -12.42 8.91 8.69
C PHE A 207 -13.31 9.96 8.03
N GLY A 208 -14.45 10.31 8.63
CA GLY A 208 -15.40 11.25 8.05
C GLY A 208 -16.45 11.72 9.04
N SER A 209 -17.32 12.63 8.61
CA SER A 209 -18.43 13.12 9.44
C SER A 209 -19.47 12.02 9.70
N ALA A 210 -20.27 12.20 10.76
CA ALA A 210 -21.35 11.27 11.08
C ALA A 210 -22.33 11.09 9.90
N ASP A 211 -22.62 12.18 9.20
CA ASP A 211 -23.50 12.18 8.02
C ASP A 211 -22.88 11.42 6.85
N ALA A 212 -21.57 11.59 6.61
CA ALA A 212 -20.86 10.88 5.55
C ALA A 212 -20.83 9.36 5.82
N VAL A 213 -20.53 8.95 7.05
CA VAL A 213 -20.52 7.52 7.44
C VAL A 213 -21.92 6.91 7.36
N LYS A 214 -22.95 7.66 7.77
CA LYS A 214 -24.34 7.22 7.67
C LYS A 214 -24.78 7.07 6.21
N ALA A 215 -24.45 8.03 5.35
CA ALA A 215 -24.72 7.96 3.92
C ALA A 215 -24.02 6.76 3.28
N ALA A 216 -22.75 6.51 3.64
CA ALA A 216 -21.97 5.39 3.16
C ALA A 216 -22.54 4.01 3.55
N SER A 217 -23.20 3.93 4.70
CA SER A 217 -23.84 2.70 5.21
C SER A 217 -25.24 2.47 4.63
N ALA A 218 -25.90 3.52 4.10
CA ALA A 218 -27.30 3.46 3.73
C ALA A 218 -27.53 2.65 2.45
N THR A 219 -26.80 2.89 1.35
CA THR A 219 -26.79 2.07 0.13
C THR A 219 -25.73 2.65 -0.82
N HIS A 220 -24.85 1.82 -1.40
CA HIS A 220 -24.11 2.21 -2.58
C HIS A 220 -24.15 1.05 -3.58
N ALA A 221 -25.03 1.18 -4.57
CA ALA A 221 -25.02 0.35 -5.76
C ALA A 221 -24.41 1.17 -6.89
N PRO A 222 -23.32 0.72 -7.54
CA PRO A 222 -22.98 1.27 -8.83
C PRO A 222 -24.13 0.98 -9.81
N GLU A 223 -24.41 1.91 -10.74
CA GLU A 223 -25.42 1.72 -11.77
C GLU A 223 -25.25 0.35 -12.47
N GLY A 224 -26.21 -0.55 -12.30
CA GLY A 224 -26.27 -1.84 -13.00
C GLY A 224 -25.90 -3.10 -12.21
N ALA A 225 -25.60 -3.04 -10.90
CA ALA A 225 -25.38 -4.23 -10.07
C ALA A 225 -26.26 -4.22 -8.79
N GLU A 226 -26.85 -5.38 -8.47
CA GLU A 226 -27.60 -5.60 -7.23
C GLU A 226 -26.62 -5.54 -6.04
N ALA A 227 -26.49 -4.37 -5.40
CA ALA A 227 -25.53 -4.18 -4.33
C ALA A 227 -26.13 -4.50 -2.97
N ALA A 228 -25.50 -5.44 -2.26
CA ALA A 228 -25.73 -5.62 -0.83
C ALA A 228 -25.23 -4.36 -0.08
N PRO A 229 -25.94 -3.91 0.98
CA PRO A 229 -25.46 -2.81 1.80
C PRO A 229 -24.06 -3.11 2.35
N ARG A 230 -23.13 -2.16 2.21
CA ARG A 230 -21.79 -2.27 2.79
C ARG A 230 -21.89 -2.00 4.28
N GLU A 231 -21.71 -3.05 5.09
CA GLU A 231 -21.72 -2.94 6.54
C GLU A 231 -20.37 -2.37 7.02
N TRP A 232 -20.42 -1.17 7.60
CA TRP A 232 -19.28 -0.51 8.23
C TRP A 232 -19.28 -0.78 9.74
N ASP A 233 -18.15 -1.20 10.29
CA ASP A 233 -17.89 -1.16 11.73
C ASP A 233 -17.61 0.30 12.12
N VAL A 234 -18.65 0.98 12.61
CA VAL A 234 -18.61 2.42 12.92
C VAL A 234 -18.08 2.64 14.34
N LYS A 235 -17.05 3.48 14.44
CA LYS A 235 -16.39 3.89 15.68
C LYS A 235 -16.45 5.40 15.83
N VAL A 236 -16.63 5.87 17.05
CA VAL A 236 -16.63 7.31 17.38
C VAL A 236 -15.33 7.60 18.13
N LEU A 237 -14.60 8.63 17.69
CA LEU A 237 -13.36 9.10 18.32
C LEU A 237 -13.59 10.37 19.13
#